data_AF-A0A971KQU4-F1
#
_entry.id   AF-A0A971KQU4-F1
#
_cell.length_a   1.000
_cell.length_b   1.000
_cell.length_c   1.000
_cell.angle_alpha   90.00
_cell.angle_beta   90.00
_cell.angle_gamma   90.00
#
_symmetry.space_group_name_H-M   'P 1'
#
loop_
_entity.id
_entity.type
_entity.pdbx_description
1 polymer ?
#
loop_
_entity_poly.entity_id
_entity_poly.type
_entity_poly.pdbx_seq_one_letter_code
_entity_poly.pdbx_strand_id
1 'polypeptide(L)' 'MRLIARYFALITEIGLTIVVTTLMGYYLGGWIDRRLDTGIVFMIIGVVFGLVSGFYSVYQLVAREMDRPER' A
#
# COMPACT_ATOMS: atom_id res chain seq x y z
N MET A 1 -14.01 22.72 -11.96
CA MET A 1 -13.21 22.73 -10.70
C MET A 1 -13.51 21.56 -9.75
N ARG A 2 -14.77 21.12 -9.56
CA ARG A 2 -15.12 20.00 -8.65
C ARG A 2 -14.49 18.64 -9.02
N LEU A 3 -14.29 18.36 -10.31
CA LEU A 3 -13.67 17.11 -10.78
C LEU A 3 -12.22 16.98 -10.32
N ILE A 4 -11.42 18.04 -10.49
CA ILE A 4 -9.98 18.04 -10.14
C ILE A 4 -9.79 17.84 -8.63
N ALA A 5 -10.60 18.50 -7.80
CA ALA A 5 -10.57 18.32 -6.34
C ALA A 5 -10.90 16.87 -5.94
N ARG A 6 -11.84 16.23 -6.65
CA ARG A 6 -12.26 14.85 -6.38
C ARG A 6 -11.18 13.83 -6.79
N TYR A 7 -10.49 14.07 -7.91
CA TYR A 7 -9.32 13.26 -8.31
C TYR A 7 -8.16 13.42 -7.33
N PHE A 8 -7.89 14.64 -6.87
CA PHE A 8 -6.86 14.89 -5.84
C PHE A 8 -7.17 14.16 -4.53
N ALA A 9 -8.43 14.21 -4.08
CA ALA A 9 -8.86 13.49 -2.88
C ALA A 9 -8.65 11.98 -3.02
N LEU A 10 -9.05 11.39 -4.16
CA LEU A 10 -8.82 9.98 -4.47
C LEU A 10 -7.34 9.59 -4.47
N ILE A 11 -6.49 10.38 -5.13
CA ILE A 11 -5.04 10.13 -5.17
C ILE A 11 -4.44 10.19 -3.76
N THR A 12 -4.85 11.18 -2.97
CA THR A 12 -4.38 11.35 -1.58
C THR A 12 -4.82 10.18 -0.71
N GLU A 13 -6.07 9.74 -0.84
CA GLU A 13 -6.63 8.60 -0.11
C GLU A 13 -5.91 7.28 -0.45
N ILE A 14 -5.62 7.05 -1.74
CA ILE A 14 -4.85 5.89 -2.19
C ILE A 14 -3.42 5.94 -1.64
N GLY A 15 -2.75 7.09 -1.77
CA GLY A 15 -1.41 7.28 -1.23
C GLY A 15 -1.34 7.06 0.28
N LEU A 16 -2.30 7.61 1.03
CA LEU A 16 -2.44 7.40 2.47
C LEU A 16 -2.69 5.93 2.79
N THR A 17 -3.54 5.24 2.04
CA THR A 17 -3.83 3.82 2.26
C THR A 17 -2.58 2.95 2.06
N ILE A 18 -1.79 3.22 1.02
CA ILE A 18 -0.52 2.51 0.78
C ILE A 18 0.47 2.79 1.92
N VAL A 19 0.63 4.06 2.31
CA VAL A 19 1.56 4.45 3.38
C VAL A 19 1.13 3.84 4.71
N VAL A 20 -0.15 3.92 5.07
CA VAL A 20 -0.69 3.38 6.32
C VAL A 20 -0.55 1.86 6.35
N THR A 21 -0.92 1.14 5.29
CA THR A 21 -0.79 -0.33 5.26
C THR A 21 0.67 -0.78 5.27
N THR A 22 1.58 -0.05 4.60
CA THR A 22 3.02 -0.32 4.62
C THR A 22 3.63 -0.08 6.01
N LEU A 23 3.34 1.06 6.63
CA LEU A 23 3.80 1.39 7.98
C LEU A 23 3.24 0.42 9.01
N MET A 24 1.97 0.05 8.87
CA MET A 24 1.31 -0.92 9.73
C MET A 24 1.96 -2.31 9.61
N GLY A 25 2.27 -2.76 8.38
CA GLY A 25 2.99 -4.02 8.13
C GLY A 25 4.41 -4.01 8.68
N TYR A 26 5.13 -2.89 8.55
CA TYR A 26 6.47 -2.73 9.13
C TYR A 26 6.45 -2.76 10.67
N TYR A 27 5.55 -2.00 11.30
CA TYR A 27 5.44 -1.96 12.76
C TYR A 27 4.95 -3.29 13.34
N LEU A 28 3.96 -3.93 12.72
CA LEU A 28 3.46 -5.25 13.14
C LEU A 28 4.52 -6.34 12.93
N GLY A 29 5.20 -6.34 11.78
CA GLY A 29 6.28 -7.30 11.48
C GLY A 29 7.43 -7.19 12.48
N GLY A 30 7.87 -5.97 12.79
CA GLY A 30 8.91 -5.73 13.79
C GLY A 30 8.47 -6.05 15.23
N TRP A 31 7.18 -5.88 15.57
CA TRP A 31 6.66 -6.25 16.88
C TRP A 31 6.60 -7.78 17.05
N ILE A 32 6.22 -8.50 16.00
CA ILE A 32 6.20 -9.98 15.97
C ILE A 32 7.62 -10.55 16.05
N ASP A 33 8.59 -10.01 15.29
CA ASP A 33 10.00 -10.46 15.33
C ASP A 33 10.58 -10.37 16.75
N ARG A 34 10.30 -9.26 17.47
CA ARG A 34 10.74 -9.09 18.87
C ARG A 34 10.06 -10.04 19.85
N ARG A 35 8.85 -10.53 19.54
CA ARG A 35 8.10 -11.45 20.40
C ARG A 35 8.54 -12.90 20.20
N LEU A 36 8.96 -13.25 18.98
CA LEU A 36 9.33 -14.60 18.56
C LEU A 36 10.85 -14.85 18.56
N ASP A 37 11.66 -13.83 18.89
CA ASP A 37 13.14 -13.89 18.88
C ASP A 37 13.73 -14.35 17.52
N THR A 38 12.96 -14.13 16.44
CA THR A 38 13.30 -14.56 15.07
C THR A 38 14.28 -13.60 14.38
N GLY A 39 14.72 -12.56 15.08
CA GLY A 39 15.69 -11.58 14.61
C GLY A 39 15.06 -10.54 13.67
N ILE A 40 15.30 -10.70 12.35
CA ILE A 40 14.99 -9.73 11.28
C ILE A 40 14.01 -10.31 10.23
N VAL A 41 13.63 -11.57 10.36
CA VAL A 41 12.92 -12.31 9.31
C VAL A 41 11.50 -11.76 9.08
N PHE A 42 10.73 -11.51 10.14
CA PHE A 42 9.39 -10.91 9.98
C PHE A 42 9.45 -9.44 9.53
N MET A 43 10.51 -8.71 9.90
CA MET A 43 10.73 -7.36 9.40
C MET A 43 10.96 -7.37 7.87
N ILE A 44 11.78 -8.28 7.35
CA ILE A 44 11.99 -8.43 5.89
C ILE A 44 10.68 -8.82 5.21
N ILE A 45 9.94 -9.78 5.76
CA ILE A 45 8.64 -10.19 5.19
C ILE A 45 7.66 -9.01 5.20
N GLY A 46 7.58 -8.23 6.28
CA GLY A 46 6.74 -7.04 6.38
C GLY A 46 7.12 -5.93 5.40
N VAL A 47 8.42 -5.71 5.18
CA VAL A 47 8.92 -4.76 4.18
C VAL A 47 8.61 -5.24 2.75
N VAL A 48 8.85 -6.52 2.45
CA VAL A 48 8.52 -7.11 1.15
C VAL A 48 7.02 -7.06 0.90
N PHE A 49 6.19 -7.36 1.91
CA PHE A 49 4.74 -7.23 1.82
C PHE A 49 4.31 -5.78 1.62
N GLY A 50 4.94 -4.81 2.30
CA GLY A 50 4.69 -3.38 2.08
C GLY A 50 5.05 -2.95 0.66
N LEU A 51 6.19 -3.42 0.16
CA LEU A 51 6.64 -3.15 -1.21
C LEU A 51 5.68 -3.76 -2.25
N VAL A 52 5.31 -5.03 -2.07
CA VAL A 52 4.35 -5.73 -2.94
C VAL A 52 2.97 -5.07 -2.88
N SER A 53 2.50 -4.67 -1.70
CA SER A 53 1.23 -3.95 -1.53
C SER A 53 1.24 -2.60 -2.26
N GLY A 54 2.34 -1.84 -2.15
CA GLY A 54 2.53 -0.59 -2.89
C GLY A 54 2.50 -0.78 -4.40
N PHE A 55 3.23 -1.78 -4.90
CA PHE A 55 3.19 -2.15 -6.32
C PHE A 55 1.80 -2.61 -6.77
N TYR A 56 1.12 -3.42 -5.95
CA TYR A 56 -0.22 -3.94 -6.24
C TYR A 56 -1.26 -2.81 -6.29
N SER A 57 -1.12 -1.79 -5.45
CA SER A 57 -2.01 -0.62 -5.48
C SER A 57 -1.84 0.20 -6.76
N VAL A 58 -0.60 0.42 -7.21
CA VAL A 58 -0.31 1.05 -8.51
C VAL A 58 -0.88 0.21 -9.66
N TYR A 59 -0.64 -1.11 -9.63
CA TYR A 59 -1.18 -2.02 -10.63
C TYR A 59 -2.70 -2.00 -10.67
N GLN A 60 -3.36 -1.96 -9.51
CA GLN A 60 -4.81 -1.90 -9.42
C GLN A 60 -5.37 -0.57 -9.94
N LEU A 61 -4.65 0.54 -9.75
CA LEU A 61 -5.04 1.83 -10.31
C LEU A 61 -4.94 1.81 -11.84
N VAL A 62 -3.82 1.36 -12.38
CA VAL A 62 -3.59 1.23 -13.83
C VAL A 62 -4.59 0.26 -14.46
N ALA A 63 -4.81 -0.90 -13.84
CA ALA A 63 -5.76 -1.90 -14.33
C ALA A 63 -7.20 -1.35 -14.36
N ARG A 64 -7.62 -0.60 -13.34
CA ARG A 64 -8.95 0.05 -13.32
C ARG A 64 -9.10 1.12 -14.40
N GLU A 65 -8.03 1.84 -14.72
CA GLU A 65 -8.02 2.82 -15.80
C GLU A 65 -8.06 2.15 -17.18
N MET A 66 -7.36 1.04 -17.36
CA MET A 66 -7.34 0.26 -18.61
C MET A 66 -8.65 -0.51 -18.86
N ASP A 67 -9.33 -0.95 -17.80
CA ASP A 67 -10.58 -1.71 -17.89
C ASP A 67 -11.81 -0.79 -18.02
N ARG A 68 -11.62 0.53 -18.20
CA ARG A 68 -12.68 1.42 -18.68
C ARG A 68 -12.87 1.15 -20.18
N PRO A 69 -13.95 0.47 -20.61
CA PRO A 69 -14.30 0.46 -22.01
C PRO A 69 -14.67 1.89 -22.38
N GLU A 70 -14.05 2.42 -23.44
CA GLU A 70 -14.46 3.67 -24.06
C GLU A 70 -15.99 3.66 -24.22
N ARG A 71 -16.67 4.56 -23.49
CA ARG A 71 -18.09 4.87 -23.65
C ARG A 71 -18.26 6.37 -23.71
#